data_AF-A0A7C3GV94-F1
#
_entry.id   AF-A0A7C3GV94-F1
#
_cell.length_a   1.000
_cell.length_b   1.000
_cell.length_c   1.000
_cell.angle_alpha   90.00
_cell.angle_beta   90.00
_cell.angle_gamma   90.00
#
_symmetry.space_group_name_H-M   'P 1'
#
loop_
_entity.id
_entity.type
_entity.pdbx_description
1 polymer ?
#
loop_
_entity_poly.entity_id
_entity_poly.type
_entity_poly.pdbx_seq_one_letter_code
_entity_poly.pdbx_strand_id
1 'polypeptide(L)'
;MSIKGRDKEFRIPKVSYLDFKHIEMDRVLTMLFPRLKYDGYGSRRPPRGGDLSVDEFLEDFLEHPEWFSGFDKYPDIVRSWIETDLMDMVNRGKSNQALAAPRPLHGNTYKFRNAKHTRDYGAAEQVYWMLFYARKGKGQAARDALKRFFFPGIDLVTDRYDPSASVDVETQAILRLDHQVTQDMKDSREPSRFQPLCIGQADIMADDILRLLAYEPYIPRSVLVDYLKTLMAFHLALYHLKLLQMLPKLVKQRSGNDLCSATECPIDPGLDNALEGCPYRVALVIDMGDVNNPHMAELARKSTDRLYRQIPAFVQANFVVKKLDEMADYLSKKTGKLASPANGVFSVGDLVSLLKSEHDTDRQAYFKFRLASLIEESTTGNEDVDPEIRDVMAMGLGEFESFI
;
A
#
# COMPACT_ATOMS: atom_id res chain seq x y z
N MET A 1 1.50 16.41 23.71
CA MET A 1 1.88 14.99 23.61
C MET A 1 3.35 14.86 23.18
N SER A 2 4.25 14.89 24.16
CA SER A 2 5.72 14.96 24.02
C SER A 2 6.39 13.62 23.65
N ILE A 3 5.63 12.60 23.25
CA ILE A 3 6.20 11.32 22.78
C ILE A 3 6.88 11.51 21.40
N LYS A 4 8.12 11.03 21.26
CA LYS A 4 8.94 11.15 20.04
C LYS A 4 8.37 10.34 18.88
N GLY A 5 8.72 10.72 17.65
CA GLY A 5 8.24 10.06 16.42
C GLY A 5 8.52 8.56 16.35
N ARG A 6 9.64 8.09 16.91
CA ARG A 6 9.99 6.65 16.96
C ARG A 6 8.99 5.82 17.79
N ASP A 7 8.43 6.41 18.83
CA ASP A 7 7.53 5.72 19.76
C ASP A 7 6.07 5.80 19.26
N LYS A 8 5.75 6.78 18.40
CA LYS A 8 4.49 6.90 17.66
C LYS A 8 4.45 6.14 16.33
N GLU A 9 5.56 5.58 15.87
CA GLU A 9 5.64 4.93 14.54
C GLU A 9 4.75 3.68 14.50
N PHE A 10 3.63 3.78 13.77
CA PHE A 10 2.65 2.71 13.64
C PHE A 10 2.98 1.72 12.51
N ARG A 11 3.73 2.16 11.49
CA ARG A 11 3.99 1.33 10.31
C ARG A 11 4.92 0.16 10.65
N ILE A 12 4.49 -1.06 10.34
CA ILE A 12 5.31 -2.27 10.39
C ILE A 12 5.09 -3.11 9.13
N PRO A 13 6.02 -3.07 8.16
CA PRO A 13 5.92 -3.80 6.88
C PRO A 13 5.71 -5.32 7.01
N LYS A 14 6.05 -5.92 8.16
CA LYS A 14 5.78 -7.33 8.46
C LYS A 14 4.29 -7.65 8.62
N VAL A 15 3.46 -6.64 8.91
CA VAL A 15 2.00 -6.72 9.00
C VAL A 15 1.36 -6.15 7.73
N SER A 16 1.73 -4.91 7.39
CA SER A 16 1.29 -4.21 6.19
C SER A 16 2.30 -3.14 5.80
N TYR A 17 2.53 -2.97 4.51
CA TYR A 17 3.35 -1.89 3.97
C TYR A 17 2.65 -0.54 4.00
N LEU A 18 1.32 -0.53 4.18
CA LEU A 18 0.47 0.65 4.14
C LEU A 18 0.66 1.52 5.38
N ASP A 19 0.88 2.82 5.17
CA ASP A 19 0.71 3.86 6.18
C ASP A 19 -0.76 4.32 6.11
N PHE A 20 -1.46 4.26 7.25
CA PHE A 20 -2.92 4.38 7.37
C PHE A 20 -3.40 5.82 7.18
N LYS A 21 -3.17 6.34 5.97
CA LYS A 21 -3.54 7.66 5.47
C LYS A 21 -4.47 7.52 4.28
N HIS A 22 -5.11 8.62 3.91
CA HIS A 22 -5.89 8.69 2.69
C HIS A 22 -5.01 8.41 1.47
N ILE A 23 -5.43 7.48 0.61
CA ILE A 23 -4.72 7.06 -0.60
C ILE A 23 -5.58 7.35 -1.83
N GLU A 24 -4.94 7.75 -2.92
CA GLU A 24 -5.57 7.92 -4.23
C GLU A 24 -5.05 6.83 -5.17
N MET A 25 -5.96 6.05 -5.76
CA MET A 25 -5.56 4.86 -6.55
C MET A 25 -4.82 5.20 -7.83
N ASP A 26 -4.99 6.40 -8.39
CA ASP A 26 -4.16 6.87 -9.51
C ASP A 26 -2.68 6.96 -9.09
N ARG A 27 -2.40 7.44 -7.87
CA ARG A 27 -1.04 7.49 -7.31
C ARG A 27 -0.53 6.11 -6.95
N VAL A 28 -1.40 5.22 -6.47
CA VAL A 28 -1.05 3.81 -6.22
C VAL A 28 -0.59 3.14 -7.51
N LEU A 29 -1.34 3.25 -8.62
CA LEU A 29 -0.91 2.69 -9.90
C LEU A 29 0.38 3.35 -10.41
N THR A 30 0.47 4.67 -10.33
CA THR A 30 1.69 5.41 -10.71
C THR A 30 2.92 4.91 -9.95
N MET A 31 2.78 4.60 -8.65
CA MET A 31 3.87 4.06 -7.83
C MET A 31 4.04 2.53 -7.96
N LEU A 32 3.07 1.82 -8.53
CA LEU A 32 3.14 0.39 -8.82
C LEU A 32 3.94 0.10 -10.10
N PHE A 33 3.82 0.97 -11.11
CA PHE A 33 4.52 0.82 -12.38
C PHE A 33 6.04 0.61 -12.29
N PRO A 34 6.83 1.40 -11.53
CA PRO A 34 8.25 1.11 -11.39
C PRO A 34 8.52 -0.26 -10.76
N ARG A 35 7.64 -0.73 -9.87
CA ARG A 35 7.76 -2.06 -9.25
C ARG A 35 7.45 -3.17 -10.23
N LEU A 36 6.48 -2.97 -11.10
CA LEU A 36 6.23 -3.89 -12.22
C LEU A 36 7.42 -3.90 -13.19
N LYS A 37 7.93 -2.72 -13.58
CA LYS A 37 9.08 -2.61 -14.50
C LYS A 37 10.34 -3.27 -13.93
N TYR A 38 10.67 -3.02 -12.67
CA TYR A 38 11.93 -3.43 -12.04
C TYR A 38 11.78 -4.54 -11.01
N ASP A 39 10.80 -5.43 -11.16
CA ASP A 39 10.63 -6.64 -10.34
C ASP A 39 10.61 -6.38 -8.83
N GLY A 40 9.87 -5.35 -8.42
CA GLY A 40 9.61 -4.97 -7.04
C GLY A 40 10.43 -3.78 -6.57
N TYR A 41 11.49 -3.44 -7.29
CA TYR A 41 12.32 -2.29 -6.98
C TYR A 41 11.61 -0.99 -7.30
N GLY A 42 11.98 0.07 -6.58
CA GLY A 42 11.58 1.42 -6.96
C GLY A 42 12.32 1.89 -8.21
N SER A 43 11.97 3.09 -8.66
CA SER A 43 12.73 3.83 -9.67
C SER A 43 13.47 4.98 -8.99
N ARG A 44 14.71 5.19 -9.41
CA ARG A 44 15.53 6.35 -9.09
C ARG A 44 15.60 7.24 -10.33
N ARG A 45 15.43 8.54 -10.12
CA ARG A 45 15.60 9.56 -11.15
C ARG A 45 16.52 10.66 -10.71
N PRO A 46 17.15 11.36 -11.67
CA PRO A 46 17.78 12.63 -11.39
C PRO A 46 16.76 13.60 -10.79
N PRO A 47 17.14 14.38 -9.76
CA PRO A 47 16.27 15.44 -9.26
C PRO A 47 16.00 16.45 -10.39
N ARG A 48 14.71 16.72 -10.65
CA ARG A 48 14.28 17.80 -11.56
C ARG A 48 14.20 19.10 -10.76
N GLY A 49 14.53 20.23 -11.41
CA GLY A 49 14.56 21.57 -10.81
C GLY A 49 13.20 22.21 -10.53
N GLY A 50 12.13 21.42 -10.40
CA GLY A 50 10.76 21.89 -10.21
C GLY A 50 9.73 20.76 -10.29
N ASP A 51 8.51 21.06 -9.84
CA ASP A 51 7.32 20.23 -10.08
C ASP A 51 6.79 20.52 -11.49
N LEU A 52 6.42 19.46 -12.20
CA LEU A 52 5.76 19.52 -13.51
C LEU A 52 4.42 20.26 -13.40
N SER A 53 4.09 21.07 -14.39
CA SER A 53 2.82 21.80 -14.48
C SER A 53 2.01 21.42 -15.73
N VAL A 54 0.70 21.68 -15.71
CA VAL A 54 -0.16 21.49 -16.90
C VAL A 54 0.31 22.36 -18.07
N ASP A 55 0.81 23.56 -17.79
CA ASP A 55 1.25 24.51 -18.81
C ASP A 55 2.50 24.01 -19.54
N GLU A 56 3.43 23.33 -18.85
CA GLU A 56 4.57 22.68 -19.51
C GLU A 56 4.14 21.56 -20.47
N PHE A 57 3.06 20.82 -20.15
CA PHE A 57 2.51 19.81 -21.08
C PHE A 57 1.78 20.44 -22.27
N LEU A 58 1.15 21.59 -22.07
CA LEU A 58 0.54 22.35 -23.15
C LEU A 58 1.62 22.87 -24.12
N GLU A 59 2.69 23.45 -23.59
CA GLU A 59 3.83 23.93 -24.38
C GLU A 59 4.40 22.80 -25.24
N ASP A 60 4.67 21.62 -24.66
CA ASP A 60 5.08 20.43 -25.40
C ASP A 60 4.14 20.06 -26.55
N PHE A 61 2.82 20.07 -26.31
CA PHE A 61 1.85 19.72 -27.35
C PHE A 61 1.87 20.75 -28.50
N LEU A 62 2.08 22.03 -28.19
CA LEU A 62 2.14 23.11 -29.17
C LEU A 62 3.45 23.13 -29.97
N GLU A 63 4.56 22.68 -29.38
CA GLU A 63 5.87 22.57 -30.06
C GLU A 63 5.94 21.42 -31.09
N HIS A 64 4.98 20.49 -31.04
CA HIS A 64 4.94 19.29 -31.87
C HIS A 64 3.69 19.20 -32.78
N PRO A 65 3.51 20.14 -33.73
CA PRO A 65 2.33 20.17 -34.63
C PRO A 65 2.23 18.96 -35.56
N GLU A 66 3.32 18.21 -35.76
CA GLU A 66 3.34 16.94 -36.49
C GLU A 66 2.55 15.83 -35.78
N TRP A 67 2.35 15.92 -34.46
CA TRP A 67 1.55 14.99 -33.67
C TRP A 67 0.23 15.61 -33.21
N PHE A 68 0.20 16.93 -32.98
CA PHE A 68 -0.93 17.65 -32.39
C PHE A 68 -1.47 18.73 -33.33
N SER A 69 -1.84 18.33 -34.55
CA SER A 69 -2.29 19.27 -35.58
C SER A 69 -3.52 20.07 -35.15
N GLY A 70 -3.42 21.41 -35.20
CA GLY A 70 -4.52 22.33 -34.93
C GLY A 70 -4.77 22.64 -33.45
N PHE A 71 -3.92 22.14 -32.54
CA PHE A 71 -4.01 22.42 -31.10
C PHE A 71 -3.67 23.89 -30.78
N ASP A 72 -2.85 24.53 -31.61
CA ASP A 72 -2.48 25.94 -31.58
C ASP A 72 -3.66 26.91 -31.77
N LYS A 73 -4.75 26.44 -32.38
CA LYS A 73 -5.93 27.28 -32.67
C LYS A 73 -6.76 27.59 -31.42
N TYR A 74 -6.78 26.68 -30.45
CA TYR A 74 -7.60 26.78 -29.24
C TYR A 74 -6.83 26.30 -28.00
N PRO A 75 -5.73 26.98 -27.63
CA PRO A 75 -4.84 26.52 -26.56
C PRO A 75 -5.56 26.38 -25.20
N ASP A 76 -6.54 27.23 -24.91
CA ASP A 76 -7.32 27.14 -23.66
C ASP A 76 -8.17 25.86 -23.58
N ILE A 77 -8.71 25.39 -24.71
CA ILE A 77 -9.48 24.15 -24.80
C ILE A 77 -8.54 22.96 -24.61
N VAL A 78 -7.39 22.99 -25.27
CA VAL A 78 -6.35 21.96 -25.15
C VAL A 78 -5.85 21.85 -23.71
N ARG A 79 -5.54 22.99 -23.08
CA ARG A 79 -5.14 23.07 -21.68
C ARG A 79 -6.18 22.44 -20.76
N SER A 80 -7.44 22.78 -20.97
CA SER A 80 -8.56 22.24 -20.19
C SER A 80 -8.65 20.73 -20.34
N TRP A 81 -8.58 20.21 -21.56
CA TRP A 81 -8.58 18.77 -21.85
C TRP A 81 -7.40 18.03 -21.21
N ILE A 82 -6.19 18.58 -21.30
CA ILE A 82 -5.01 18.01 -20.61
C ILE A 82 -5.28 17.91 -19.11
N GLU A 83 -5.71 19.03 -18.49
CA GLU A 83 -5.97 19.11 -17.06
C GLU A 83 -7.07 18.13 -16.60
N THR A 84 -8.14 17.97 -17.38
CA THR A 84 -9.30 17.17 -16.99
C THR A 84 -9.14 15.70 -17.27
N ASP A 85 -8.65 15.34 -18.46
CA ASP A 85 -8.72 13.99 -19.01
C ASP A 85 -7.39 13.24 -18.93
N LEU A 86 -6.26 13.95 -18.97
CA LEU A 86 -4.93 13.34 -19.01
C LEU A 86 -4.17 13.42 -17.68
N MET A 87 -4.58 14.29 -16.74
CA MET A 87 -3.81 14.59 -15.53
C MET A 87 -4.52 14.19 -14.22
N ASP A 88 -3.76 13.59 -13.29
CA ASP A 88 -4.14 13.45 -11.88
C ASP A 88 -3.81 14.75 -11.13
N MET A 89 -4.85 15.47 -10.73
CA MET A 89 -4.74 16.78 -10.08
C MET A 89 -5.03 16.67 -8.58
N VAL A 90 -4.13 17.22 -7.77
CA VAL A 90 -4.33 17.40 -6.31
C VAL A 90 -5.12 18.68 -6.07
N ASN A 91 -6.08 18.64 -5.13
CA ASN A 91 -6.89 19.79 -4.73
C ASN A 91 -7.59 20.49 -5.92
N ARG A 92 -8.14 19.71 -6.86
CA ARG A 92 -8.77 20.23 -8.07
C ARG A 92 -9.78 21.34 -7.74
N GLY A 93 -9.69 22.47 -8.44
CA GLY A 93 -10.53 23.65 -8.26
C GLY A 93 -10.21 24.52 -7.03
N LYS A 94 -9.14 24.25 -6.28
CA LYS A 94 -8.70 25.07 -5.13
C LYS A 94 -7.45 25.89 -5.48
N SER A 95 -7.18 26.92 -4.68
CA SER A 95 -6.00 27.79 -4.85
C SER A 95 -4.65 27.07 -4.73
N ASN A 96 -4.64 25.90 -4.08
CA ASN A 96 -3.48 25.03 -3.93
C ASN A 96 -3.54 23.79 -4.83
N GLN A 97 -4.21 23.91 -5.98
CA GLN A 97 -4.22 22.90 -7.03
C GLN A 97 -2.79 22.64 -7.52
N ALA A 98 -2.44 21.37 -7.70
CA ALA A 98 -1.14 20.97 -8.21
C ALA A 98 -1.26 19.69 -9.03
N LEU A 99 -0.38 19.51 -10.01
CA LEU A 99 -0.28 18.25 -10.74
C LEU A 99 0.41 17.19 -9.86
N ALA A 100 -0.17 16.00 -9.78
CA ALA A 100 0.50 14.84 -9.21
C ALA A 100 1.30 14.10 -10.27
N ALA A 101 0.64 13.63 -11.33
CA ALA A 101 1.22 12.93 -12.46
C ALA A 101 0.19 12.89 -13.60
N PRO A 102 0.57 12.52 -14.84
CA PRO A 102 -0.40 12.05 -15.83
C PRO A 102 -1.16 10.83 -15.30
N ARG A 103 -2.43 10.68 -15.70
CA ARG A 103 -3.26 9.54 -15.35
C ARG A 103 -2.54 8.23 -15.72
N PRO A 104 -2.71 7.16 -14.93
CA PRO A 104 -1.97 5.90 -15.09
C PRO A 104 -2.52 5.04 -16.23
N LEU A 105 -2.68 5.61 -17.42
CA LEU A 105 -3.11 4.91 -18.64
C LEU A 105 -1.95 4.10 -19.25
N HIS A 106 -0.71 4.51 -18.98
CA HIS A 106 0.49 3.84 -19.47
C HIS A 106 1.55 3.72 -18.36
N GLY A 107 2.31 2.64 -18.39
CA GLY A 107 3.30 2.27 -17.40
C GLY A 107 4.48 3.24 -17.31
N ASN A 108 4.70 4.09 -18.31
CA ASN A 108 5.69 5.18 -18.29
C ASN A 108 5.16 6.49 -17.67
N THR A 109 3.88 6.63 -17.34
CA THR A 109 3.36 7.89 -16.74
C THR A 109 4.03 8.23 -15.42
N TYR A 110 4.48 7.22 -14.67
CA TYR A 110 5.24 7.41 -13.44
C TYR A 110 6.49 8.27 -13.67
N LYS A 111 7.05 8.35 -14.90
CA LYS A 111 8.17 9.22 -15.33
C LYS A 111 7.93 10.70 -15.05
N PHE A 112 6.68 11.12 -15.08
CA PHE A 112 6.25 12.52 -15.00
C PHE A 112 5.64 12.88 -13.65
N ARG A 113 5.84 12.05 -12.63
CA ARG A 113 5.28 12.28 -11.31
C ARG A 113 6.01 13.41 -10.57
N ASN A 114 5.24 14.27 -9.90
CA ASN A 114 5.71 15.18 -8.88
C ASN A 114 5.78 14.42 -7.55
N ALA A 115 6.99 14.12 -7.09
CA ALA A 115 7.23 13.23 -5.95
C ALA A 115 6.54 13.72 -4.65
N LYS A 116 6.41 15.04 -4.48
CA LYS A 116 5.70 15.65 -3.34
C LYS A 116 4.20 15.33 -3.33
N HIS A 117 3.60 15.22 -4.52
CA HIS A 117 2.16 15.09 -4.73
C HIS A 117 1.71 13.65 -5.03
N THR A 118 2.64 12.73 -5.28
CA THR A 118 2.36 11.34 -5.69
C THR A 118 2.63 10.31 -4.57
N ARG A 119 2.39 10.70 -3.31
CA ARG A 119 2.56 9.75 -2.18
C ARG A 119 1.38 8.76 -2.17
N ASP A 120 1.71 7.47 -2.24
CA ASP A 120 0.76 6.35 -2.18
C ASP A 120 0.76 5.65 -0.80
N TYR A 121 1.58 6.15 0.13
CA TYR A 121 1.69 5.65 1.51
C TYR A 121 1.97 4.15 1.59
N GLY A 122 2.72 3.59 0.62
CA GLY A 122 3.11 2.18 0.62
C GLY A 122 2.05 1.22 0.10
N ALA A 123 0.91 1.71 -0.38
CA ALA A 123 -0.13 0.88 -0.99
C ALA A 123 0.36 0.13 -2.23
N ALA A 124 1.17 0.75 -3.10
CA ALA A 124 1.72 0.07 -4.28
C ALA A 124 2.70 -1.04 -3.91
N GLU A 125 3.46 -0.84 -2.83
CA GLU A 125 4.34 -1.85 -2.26
C GLU A 125 3.52 -3.03 -1.69
N GLN A 126 2.43 -2.74 -0.96
CA GLN A 126 1.50 -3.76 -0.48
C GLN A 126 0.90 -4.58 -1.63
N VAL A 127 0.39 -3.93 -2.69
CA VAL A 127 -0.16 -4.61 -3.87
C VAL A 127 0.89 -5.48 -4.53
N TYR A 128 2.08 -4.95 -4.78
CA TYR A 128 3.14 -5.70 -5.44
C TYR A 128 3.53 -6.95 -4.65
N TRP A 129 3.76 -6.85 -3.34
CA TRP A 129 4.16 -7.99 -2.54
C TRP A 129 3.04 -9.00 -2.33
N MET A 130 1.78 -8.56 -2.24
CA MET A 130 0.64 -9.49 -2.29
C MET A 130 0.67 -10.30 -3.59
N LEU A 131 0.86 -9.67 -4.75
CA LEU A 131 0.99 -10.41 -6.02
C LEU A 131 2.23 -11.29 -6.07
N PHE A 132 3.36 -10.84 -5.54
CA PHE A 132 4.60 -11.62 -5.53
C PHE A 132 4.44 -12.94 -4.74
N TYR A 133 3.78 -12.88 -3.58
CA TYR A 133 3.60 -14.05 -2.69
C TYR A 133 2.35 -14.89 -3.01
N ALA A 134 1.49 -14.46 -3.94
CA ALA A 134 0.34 -15.25 -4.36
C ALA A 134 0.79 -16.61 -4.94
N ARG A 135 0.12 -17.68 -4.49
CA ARG A 135 0.51 -19.07 -4.69
C ARG A 135 0.17 -19.59 -6.08
N LYS A 136 0.61 -20.83 -6.34
CA LYS A 136 0.26 -21.63 -7.54
C LYS A 136 0.55 -20.90 -8.86
N GLY A 137 1.58 -20.04 -8.89
CA GLY A 137 1.97 -19.27 -10.07
C GLY A 137 1.04 -18.11 -10.46
N LYS A 138 -0.14 -17.97 -9.83
CA LYS A 138 -1.10 -16.91 -10.15
C LYS A 138 -0.51 -15.51 -9.94
N GLY A 139 0.31 -15.35 -8.91
CA GLY A 139 1.00 -14.11 -8.61
C GLY A 139 1.98 -13.64 -9.69
N GLN A 140 2.74 -14.57 -10.27
CA GLN A 140 3.63 -14.29 -11.39
C GLN A 140 2.81 -13.97 -12.65
N ALA A 141 1.82 -14.81 -12.98
CA ALA A 141 0.94 -14.59 -14.12
C ALA A 141 0.23 -13.23 -14.08
N ALA A 142 -0.28 -12.82 -12.91
CA ALA A 142 -0.93 -11.52 -12.74
C ALA A 142 0.05 -10.36 -12.94
N ARG A 143 1.27 -10.45 -12.40
CA ARG A 143 2.30 -9.42 -12.63
C ARG A 143 2.70 -9.33 -14.11
N ASP A 144 2.85 -10.46 -14.80
CA ASP A 144 3.19 -10.48 -16.22
C ASP A 144 2.05 -9.92 -17.09
N ALA A 145 0.81 -10.27 -16.77
CA ALA A 145 -0.37 -9.72 -17.44
C ALA A 145 -0.49 -8.20 -17.24
N LEU A 146 -0.25 -7.71 -16.01
CA LEU A 146 -0.21 -6.27 -15.72
C LEU A 146 0.93 -5.57 -16.46
N LYS A 147 2.14 -6.16 -16.52
CA LYS A 147 3.25 -5.60 -17.30
C LYS A 147 2.87 -5.48 -18.77
N ARG A 148 2.31 -6.54 -19.36
CA ARG A 148 1.86 -6.54 -20.77
C ARG A 148 0.79 -5.47 -21.03
N PHE A 149 -0.19 -5.36 -20.13
CA PHE A 149 -1.30 -4.42 -20.27
C PHE A 149 -0.88 -2.95 -20.13
N PHE A 150 -0.03 -2.65 -19.14
CA PHE A 150 0.37 -1.28 -18.83
C PHE A 150 1.54 -0.77 -19.65
N PHE A 151 2.40 -1.63 -20.20
CA PHE A 151 3.55 -1.22 -21.03
C PHE A 151 3.43 -1.65 -22.50
N PRO A 152 2.30 -1.39 -23.19
CA PRO A 152 2.15 -1.73 -24.60
C PRO A 152 3.15 -0.92 -25.44
N GLY A 153 3.80 -1.59 -26.39
CA GLY A 153 4.70 -0.91 -27.33
C GLY A 153 5.96 -0.33 -26.71
N ILE A 154 6.35 -0.73 -25.49
CA ILE A 154 7.63 -0.35 -24.90
C ILE A 154 8.50 -1.58 -24.71
N ASP A 155 9.72 -1.52 -25.23
CA ASP A 155 10.76 -2.44 -24.83
C ASP A 155 11.22 -2.08 -23.41
N LEU A 156 10.93 -2.92 -22.43
CA LEU A 156 11.27 -2.67 -21.02
C LEU A 156 12.78 -2.65 -20.75
N VAL A 157 13.60 -3.16 -21.67
CA VAL A 157 15.07 -3.18 -21.56
C VAL A 157 15.65 -1.90 -22.14
N THR A 158 15.25 -1.53 -23.37
CA THR A 158 15.79 -0.35 -24.06
C THR A 158 15.03 0.93 -23.78
N ASP A 159 13.86 0.82 -23.15
CA ASP A 159 12.89 1.89 -22.89
C ASP A 159 12.43 2.61 -24.18
N ARG A 160 12.57 1.94 -25.33
CA ARG A 160 12.19 2.47 -26.64
C ARG A 160 10.74 2.17 -26.97
N TYR A 161 10.06 3.19 -27.49
CA TYR A 161 8.70 3.11 -27.98
C TYR A 161 8.63 2.58 -29.42
N ASP A 162 7.74 1.61 -29.62
CA ASP A 162 7.31 1.12 -30.92
C ASP A 162 6.12 1.96 -31.42
N PRO A 163 6.31 2.82 -32.43
CA PRO A 163 5.25 3.68 -32.96
C PRO A 163 4.13 2.92 -33.68
N SER A 164 4.28 1.60 -33.92
CA SER A 164 3.23 0.76 -34.49
C SER A 164 2.26 0.19 -33.46
N ALA A 165 2.52 0.40 -32.16
CA ALA A 165 1.65 -0.07 -31.10
C ALA A 165 0.28 0.63 -31.14
N SER A 166 -0.78 -0.16 -31.32
CA SER A 166 -2.15 0.32 -31.29
C SER A 166 -2.60 0.55 -29.85
N VAL A 167 -2.74 1.83 -29.47
CA VAL A 167 -3.26 2.29 -28.18
C VAL A 167 -4.35 3.33 -28.43
N ASP A 168 -5.19 3.57 -27.41
CA ASP A 168 -6.18 4.65 -27.45
C ASP A 168 -5.52 6.03 -27.53
N VAL A 169 -6.30 7.03 -27.95
CA VAL A 169 -5.83 8.39 -28.23
C VAL A 169 -5.22 9.04 -26.99
N GLU A 170 -5.83 8.87 -25.82
CA GLU A 170 -5.36 9.42 -24.55
C GLU A 170 -4.01 8.81 -24.15
N THR A 171 -3.88 7.49 -24.29
CA THR A 171 -2.62 6.77 -24.06
C THR A 171 -1.55 7.21 -25.06
N GLN A 172 -1.92 7.39 -26.33
CA GLN A 172 -1.01 7.86 -27.37
C GLN A 172 -0.51 9.28 -27.09
N ALA A 173 -1.40 10.19 -26.67
CA ALA A 173 -1.05 11.56 -26.30
C ALA A 173 -0.05 11.57 -25.15
N ILE A 174 -0.27 10.75 -24.11
CA ILE A 174 0.65 10.61 -22.98
C ILE A 174 2.00 10.02 -23.41
N LEU A 175 2.01 9.03 -24.31
CA LEU A 175 3.24 8.42 -24.80
C LEU A 175 4.13 9.39 -25.59
N ARG A 176 3.53 10.38 -26.25
CA ARG A 176 4.29 11.44 -26.96
C ARG A 176 4.97 12.42 -26.01
N LEU A 177 4.67 12.39 -24.71
CA LEU A 177 5.37 13.16 -23.68
C LEU A 177 6.73 12.55 -23.27
N ASP A 178 7.04 11.30 -23.67
CA ASP A 178 8.24 10.55 -23.24
C ASP A 178 9.57 11.24 -23.60
N HIS A 179 9.55 12.24 -24.49
CA HIS A 179 10.72 13.04 -24.84
C HIS A 179 11.30 13.87 -23.67
N GLN A 180 10.50 14.19 -22.63
CA GLN A 180 10.99 15.01 -21.52
C GLN A 180 11.82 14.26 -20.47
N VAL A 181 11.72 12.93 -20.36
CA VAL A 181 12.37 12.15 -19.28
C VAL A 181 13.26 11.06 -19.86
N THR A 182 14.52 11.42 -20.12
CA THR A 182 15.50 10.55 -20.80
C THR A 182 16.24 9.59 -19.89
N GLN A 183 16.09 9.68 -18.56
CA GLN A 183 16.81 8.84 -17.60
C GLN A 183 15.91 8.32 -16.48
N ASP A 184 15.65 7.02 -16.50
CA ASP A 184 15.02 6.27 -15.41
C ASP A 184 15.87 5.02 -15.10
N MET A 185 16.19 4.82 -13.82
CA MET A 185 17.02 3.69 -13.39
C MET A 185 16.35 2.92 -12.27
N LYS A 186 16.61 1.61 -12.23
CA LYS A 186 16.28 0.76 -11.08
C LYS A 186 16.92 1.32 -9.81
N ASP A 187 16.15 1.36 -8.72
CA ASP A 187 16.70 1.73 -7.40
C ASP A 187 17.80 0.74 -6.98
N SER A 188 18.92 1.26 -6.48
CA SER A 188 20.03 0.45 -5.97
C SER A 188 19.70 -0.24 -4.64
N ARG A 189 18.74 0.31 -3.88
CA ARG A 189 18.33 -0.26 -2.59
C ARG A 189 17.46 -1.48 -2.80
N GLU A 190 17.88 -2.62 -2.26
CA GLU A 190 17.06 -3.82 -2.23
C GLU A 190 15.80 -3.58 -1.38
N PRO A 191 14.59 -3.82 -1.93
CA PRO A 191 13.36 -3.62 -1.18
C PRO A 191 13.19 -4.72 -0.13
N SER A 192 12.68 -4.36 1.05
CA SER A 192 12.33 -5.32 2.08
C SER A 192 11.10 -6.12 1.64
N ARG A 193 11.16 -7.45 1.77
CA ARG A 193 10.13 -8.38 1.28
C ARG A 193 9.60 -9.18 2.45
N PHE A 194 8.35 -8.93 2.80
CA PHE A 194 7.65 -9.63 3.87
C PHE A 194 6.40 -10.26 3.28
N GLN A 195 6.18 -11.52 3.64
CA GLN A 195 4.99 -12.24 3.22
C GLN A 195 3.74 -11.58 3.82
N PRO A 196 2.67 -11.39 3.04
CA PRO A 196 1.40 -10.88 3.59
C PRO A 196 0.85 -11.85 4.63
N LEU A 197 0.33 -11.31 5.74
CA LEU A 197 -0.26 -12.12 6.81
C LEU A 197 -1.45 -12.96 6.34
N CYS A 198 -2.16 -12.49 5.30
CA CYS A 198 -3.25 -13.22 4.66
C CYS A 198 -2.89 -13.56 3.21
N ILE A 199 -2.20 -14.69 3.00
CA ILE A 199 -1.81 -15.14 1.67
C ILE A 199 -3.02 -15.49 0.79
N GLY A 200 -4.10 -16.01 1.36
CA GLY A 200 -5.31 -16.32 0.61
C GLY A 200 -5.96 -15.08 -0.02
N GLN A 201 -5.87 -13.90 0.62
CA GLN A 201 -6.36 -12.67 0.00
C GLN A 201 -5.49 -12.24 -1.20
N ALA A 202 -4.18 -12.51 -1.14
CA ALA A 202 -3.28 -12.29 -2.27
C ALA A 202 -3.62 -13.22 -3.45
N ASP A 203 -3.96 -14.48 -3.20
CA ASP A 203 -4.37 -15.43 -4.25
C ASP A 203 -5.62 -14.96 -4.98
N ILE A 204 -6.64 -14.52 -4.23
CA ILE A 204 -7.91 -14.03 -4.80
C ILE A 204 -7.64 -12.77 -5.62
N MET A 205 -6.85 -11.82 -5.11
CA MET A 205 -6.51 -10.61 -5.84
C MET A 205 -5.79 -10.90 -7.16
N ALA A 206 -4.82 -11.83 -7.15
CA ALA A 206 -4.11 -12.23 -8.37
C ALA A 206 -5.06 -12.84 -9.40
N ASP A 207 -5.97 -13.70 -8.95
CA ASP A 207 -6.94 -14.38 -9.80
C ASP A 207 -7.98 -13.42 -10.39
N ASP A 208 -8.51 -12.49 -9.59
CA ASP A 208 -9.48 -11.50 -10.05
C ASP A 208 -8.86 -10.49 -11.01
N ILE A 209 -7.58 -10.11 -10.83
CA ILE A 209 -6.85 -9.31 -11.81
C ILE A 209 -6.74 -10.04 -13.15
N LEU A 210 -6.40 -11.33 -13.14
CA LEU A 210 -6.31 -12.13 -14.35
C LEU A 210 -7.67 -12.25 -15.06
N ARG A 211 -8.75 -12.47 -14.30
CA ARG A 211 -10.12 -12.49 -14.84
C ARG A 211 -10.52 -11.14 -15.44
N LEU A 212 -10.19 -10.04 -14.78
CA LEU A 212 -10.50 -8.70 -15.27
C LEU A 212 -9.73 -8.40 -16.57
N LEU A 213 -8.44 -8.73 -16.61
CA LEU A 213 -7.60 -8.55 -17.80
C LEU A 213 -8.01 -9.45 -18.98
N ALA A 214 -8.76 -10.53 -18.75
CA ALA A 214 -9.34 -11.32 -19.85
C ALA A 214 -10.32 -10.49 -20.72
N TYR A 215 -10.86 -9.39 -20.18
CA TYR A 215 -11.73 -8.46 -20.91
C TYR A 215 -10.97 -7.35 -21.67
N GLU A 216 -9.63 -7.35 -21.62
CA GLU A 216 -8.77 -6.40 -22.34
C GLU A 216 -9.18 -6.17 -23.82
N PRO A 217 -9.53 -7.20 -24.62
CA PRO A 217 -9.92 -6.99 -26.02
C PRO A 217 -11.30 -6.34 -26.22
N TYR A 218 -12.13 -6.26 -25.18
CA TYR A 218 -13.54 -5.89 -25.28
C TYR A 218 -13.89 -4.56 -24.58
N ILE A 219 -12.99 -4.04 -23.75
CA ILE A 219 -13.23 -2.86 -22.91
C ILE A 219 -12.16 -1.80 -23.22
N PRO A 220 -12.54 -0.51 -23.39
CA PRO A 220 -11.57 0.56 -23.54
C PRO A 220 -10.56 0.59 -22.40
N ARG A 221 -9.29 0.87 -22.71
CA ARG A 221 -8.19 0.86 -21.73
C ARG A 221 -8.46 1.76 -20.53
N SER A 222 -8.91 2.99 -20.76
CA SER A 222 -9.23 3.94 -19.69
C SER A 222 -10.24 3.38 -18.69
N VAL A 223 -11.30 2.74 -19.19
CA VAL A 223 -12.32 2.07 -18.38
C VAL A 223 -11.73 0.87 -17.63
N LEU A 224 -10.91 0.05 -18.28
CA LEU A 224 -10.28 -1.10 -17.65
C LEU A 224 -9.29 -0.70 -16.55
N VAL A 225 -8.56 0.40 -16.73
CA VAL A 225 -7.71 1.01 -15.69
C VAL A 225 -8.54 1.43 -14.48
N ASP A 226 -9.70 2.06 -14.68
CA ASP A 226 -10.60 2.44 -13.58
C ASP A 226 -11.16 1.20 -12.84
N TYR A 227 -11.46 0.11 -13.56
CA TYR A 227 -11.82 -1.17 -12.94
C TYR A 227 -10.66 -1.80 -12.16
N LEU A 228 -9.43 -1.78 -12.69
CA LEU A 228 -8.25 -2.28 -11.99
C LEU A 228 -7.99 -1.48 -10.70
N LYS A 229 -8.11 -0.15 -10.74
CA LYS A 229 -8.01 0.71 -9.54
C LYS A 229 -9.03 0.29 -8.49
N THR A 230 -10.28 0.16 -8.90
CA THR A 230 -11.39 -0.22 -8.00
C THR A 230 -11.15 -1.61 -7.40
N LEU A 231 -10.76 -2.58 -8.23
CA LEU A 231 -10.48 -3.95 -7.80
C LEU A 231 -9.31 -4.00 -6.80
N MET A 232 -8.19 -3.34 -7.11
CA MET A 232 -7.04 -3.29 -6.20
C MET A 232 -7.38 -2.58 -4.89
N ALA A 233 -8.12 -1.48 -4.93
CA ALA A 233 -8.60 -0.79 -3.72
C ALA A 233 -9.47 -1.71 -2.87
N PHE A 234 -10.37 -2.46 -3.51
CA PHE A 234 -11.25 -3.40 -2.84
C PHE A 234 -10.46 -4.54 -2.17
N HIS A 235 -9.47 -5.13 -2.86
CA HIS A 235 -8.63 -6.16 -2.24
C HIS A 235 -7.74 -5.62 -1.13
N LEU A 236 -7.23 -4.40 -1.25
CA LEU A 236 -6.52 -3.72 -0.16
C LEU A 236 -7.45 -3.54 1.04
N ALA A 237 -8.68 -3.05 0.86
CA ALA A 237 -9.65 -2.90 1.94
C ALA A 237 -9.95 -4.25 2.60
N LEU A 238 -10.27 -5.29 1.81
CA LEU A 238 -10.54 -6.62 2.33
C LEU A 238 -9.34 -7.22 3.07
N TYR A 239 -8.11 -7.02 2.57
CA TYR A 239 -6.89 -7.45 3.26
C TYR A 239 -6.81 -6.81 4.65
N HIS A 240 -7.00 -5.50 4.74
CA HIS A 240 -6.92 -4.80 6.04
C HIS A 240 -8.08 -5.17 6.97
N LEU A 241 -9.30 -5.38 6.47
CA LEU A 241 -10.41 -5.89 7.28
C LEU A 241 -10.15 -7.29 7.83
N LYS A 242 -9.42 -8.14 7.09
CA LYS A 242 -8.94 -9.43 7.62
C LYS A 242 -7.88 -9.23 8.69
N LEU A 243 -6.95 -8.29 8.52
CA LEU A 243 -5.94 -7.98 9.52
C LEU A 243 -6.54 -7.50 10.86
N LEU A 244 -7.63 -6.73 10.81
CA LEU A 244 -8.37 -6.30 12.01
C LEU A 244 -8.82 -7.50 12.88
N GLN A 245 -9.08 -8.65 12.25
CA GLN A 245 -9.47 -9.88 12.94
C GLN A 245 -8.28 -10.76 13.29
N MET A 246 -7.30 -10.86 12.38
CA MET A 246 -6.17 -11.79 12.48
C MET A 246 -5.17 -11.34 13.53
N LEU A 247 -4.67 -10.11 13.43
CA LEU A 247 -3.54 -9.66 14.24
C LEU A 247 -3.83 -9.70 15.75
N PRO A 248 -5.00 -9.22 16.25
CA PRO A 248 -5.33 -9.32 17.67
C PRO A 248 -5.43 -10.76 18.17
N LYS A 249 -5.92 -11.69 17.33
CA LYS A 249 -6.00 -13.11 17.69
C LYS A 249 -4.61 -13.73 17.85
N LEU A 250 -3.67 -13.40 16.96
CA LEU A 250 -2.28 -13.89 17.04
C LEU A 250 -1.57 -13.39 18.28
N VAL A 251 -1.74 -12.11 18.61
CA VAL A 251 -1.20 -11.54 19.86
C VAL A 251 -1.80 -12.24 21.07
N LYS A 252 -3.13 -12.46 21.10
CA LYS A 252 -3.81 -13.15 22.19
C LYS A 252 -3.36 -14.61 22.35
N GLN A 253 -3.13 -15.31 21.24
CA GLN A 253 -2.69 -16.70 21.23
C GLN A 253 -1.18 -16.86 21.48
N ARG A 254 -0.39 -15.78 21.32
CA ARG A 254 1.08 -15.78 21.43
C ARG A 254 1.74 -16.78 20.47
N SER A 255 1.12 -16.95 19.31
CA SER A 255 1.55 -17.89 18.26
C SER A 255 1.26 -17.33 16.87
N GLY A 256 2.01 -17.81 15.89
CA GLY A 256 1.76 -17.53 14.48
C GLY A 256 0.44 -18.10 13.98
N ASN A 257 0.13 -17.80 12.71
CA ASN A 257 -1.06 -18.30 12.03
C ASN A 257 -0.69 -19.37 11.00
N ASP A 258 -0.69 -20.63 11.39
CA ASP A 258 -0.33 -21.71 10.47
C ASP A 258 -1.31 -21.80 9.29
N LEU A 259 -2.59 -21.44 9.50
CA LEU A 259 -3.65 -21.46 8.48
C LEU A 259 -3.50 -20.40 7.36
N CYS A 260 -2.61 -19.42 7.49
CA CYS A 260 -2.32 -18.47 6.42
C CYS A 260 -0.90 -18.61 5.87
N SER A 261 -0.28 -19.77 6.11
CA SER A 261 0.97 -20.18 5.47
C SER A 261 0.76 -20.56 4.00
N ALA A 262 1.88 -20.68 3.27
CA ALA A 262 1.84 -21.05 1.86
C ALA A 262 1.25 -22.46 1.62
N THR A 263 1.44 -23.38 2.57
CA THR A 263 1.04 -24.78 2.45
C THR A 263 -0.38 -25.04 2.97
N GLU A 264 -0.76 -24.44 4.10
CA GLU A 264 -2.00 -24.80 4.81
C GLU A 264 -3.20 -23.92 4.47
N CYS A 265 -3.02 -22.78 3.78
CA CYS A 265 -4.13 -21.86 3.56
C CYS A 265 -5.20 -22.50 2.65
N PRO A 266 -6.45 -22.66 3.12
CA PRO A 266 -7.49 -23.42 2.41
C PRO A 266 -8.11 -22.66 1.24
N ILE A 267 -7.79 -21.37 1.10
CA ILE A 267 -8.30 -20.52 0.03
C ILE A 267 -7.87 -21.06 -1.33
N ASP A 268 -8.83 -21.26 -2.22
CA ASP A 268 -8.58 -21.60 -3.61
C ASP A 268 -9.50 -20.79 -4.53
N PRO A 269 -8.98 -19.76 -5.22
CA PRO A 269 -9.78 -18.95 -6.14
C PRO A 269 -10.35 -19.71 -7.34
N GLY A 270 -9.88 -20.95 -7.60
CA GLY A 270 -10.42 -21.80 -8.66
C GLY A 270 -11.71 -22.55 -8.29
N LEU A 271 -12.13 -22.52 -7.03
CA LEU A 271 -13.36 -23.16 -6.55
C LEU A 271 -14.52 -22.16 -6.53
N ASP A 272 -15.75 -22.66 -6.69
CA ASP A 272 -16.97 -21.84 -6.63
C ASP A 272 -17.08 -21.07 -5.30
N ASN A 273 -16.69 -21.70 -4.19
CA ASN A 273 -16.56 -21.06 -2.89
C ASN A 273 -15.09 -20.84 -2.53
N ALA A 274 -14.46 -19.85 -3.16
CA ALA A 274 -13.05 -19.54 -2.98
C ALA A 274 -12.62 -19.30 -1.51
N LEU A 275 -13.57 -18.92 -0.64
CA LEU A 275 -13.34 -18.64 0.78
C LEU A 275 -13.60 -19.83 1.72
N GLU A 276 -13.83 -21.03 1.17
CA GLU A 276 -14.09 -22.23 1.95
C GLU A 276 -12.97 -22.51 2.98
N GLY A 277 -13.33 -22.93 4.20
CA GLY A 277 -12.37 -23.18 5.29
C GLY A 277 -11.69 -21.96 5.92
N CYS A 278 -11.78 -20.75 5.36
CA CYS A 278 -11.13 -19.57 5.94
C CYS A 278 -11.85 -19.06 7.21
N PRO A 279 -11.16 -18.94 8.37
CA PRO A 279 -11.79 -18.45 9.61
C PRO A 279 -11.86 -16.91 9.70
N TYR A 280 -11.28 -16.20 8.72
CA TYR A 280 -11.20 -14.73 8.68
C TYR A 280 -12.05 -14.15 7.55
N ARG A 281 -13.23 -14.72 7.29
CA ARG A 281 -14.14 -14.19 6.27
C ARG A 281 -14.62 -12.79 6.67
N VAL A 282 -14.64 -11.90 5.71
CA VAL A 282 -15.24 -10.57 5.87
C VAL A 282 -16.67 -10.67 5.35
N ALA A 283 -17.64 -10.41 6.22
CA ALA A 283 -19.04 -10.28 5.82
C ALA A 283 -19.41 -8.80 5.84
N LEU A 284 -19.83 -8.27 4.70
CA LEU A 284 -20.32 -6.90 4.57
C LEU A 284 -21.81 -6.96 4.24
N VAL A 285 -22.58 -6.07 4.87
CA VAL A 285 -23.98 -5.84 4.48
C VAL A 285 -23.99 -4.48 3.83
N ILE A 286 -24.30 -4.46 2.54
CA ILE A 286 -24.33 -3.24 1.75
C ILE A 286 -25.80 -2.96 1.45
N ASP A 287 -26.25 -1.77 1.84
CA ASP A 287 -27.55 -1.27 1.42
C ASP A 287 -27.45 -0.77 -0.02
N MET A 288 -27.94 -1.57 -0.97
CA MET A 288 -28.05 -1.20 -2.38
C MET A 288 -29.48 -0.76 -2.76
N GLY A 289 -30.32 -0.45 -1.77
CA GLY A 289 -31.76 -0.31 -1.91
C GLY A 289 -32.31 1.12 -1.79
N ASP A 290 -33.64 1.17 -1.66
CA ASP A 290 -34.45 2.37 -1.47
C ASP A 290 -34.10 3.06 -0.15
N VAL A 291 -33.82 4.37 -0.21
CA VAL A 291 -33.52 5.26 0.92
C VAL A 291 -34.62 5.21 2.00
N ASN A 292 -35.83 4.77 1.63
CA ASN A 292 -36.97 4.60 2.53
C ASN A 292 -37.05 3.23 3.23
N ASN A 293 -36.04 2.36 3.10
CA ASN A 293 -35.96 1.10 3.86
C ASN A 293 -35.09 1.28 5.12
N PRO A 294 -35.66 1.69 6.26
CA PRO A 294 -34.88 1.92 7.48
C PRO A 294 -34.25 0.63 8.04
N HIS A 295 -34.79 -0.55 7.69
CA HIS A 295 -34.27 -1.83 8.18
C HIS A 295 -32.93 -2.19 7.53
N MET A 296 -32.83 -2.06 6.20
CA MET A 296 -31.57 -2.34 5.49
C MET A 296 -30.47 -1.34 5.86
N ALA A 297 -30.83 -0.06 5.99
CA ALA A 297 -29.93 0.98 6.47
C ALA A 297 -29.37 0.63 7.86
N GLU A 298 -30.22 0.14 8.77
CA GLU A 298 -29.80 -0.27 10.12
C GLU A 298 -28.90 -1.51 10.12
N LEU A 299 -29.19 -2.51 9.27
CA LEU A 299 -28.32 -3.69 9.13
C LEU A 299 -26.94 -3.30 8.57
N ALA A 300 -26.89 -2.41 7.58
CA ALA A 300 -25.63 -1.88 7.04
C ALA A 300 -24.85 -1.11 8.12
N ARG A 301 -25.50 -0.24 8.90
CA ARG A 301 -24.87 0.46 10.03
C ARG A 301 -24.28 -0.50 11.06
N LYS A 302 -25.04 -1.53 11.47
CA LYS A 302 -24.55 -2.57 12.40
C LYS A 302 -23.36 -3.34 11.83
N SER A 303 -23.37 -3.63 10.53
CA SER A 303 -22.25 -4.28 9.85
C SER A 303 -20.98 -3.43 9.91
N THR A 304 -21.10 -2.12 9.66
CA THR A 304 -20.00 -1.15 9.77
C THR A 304 -19.50 -0.98 11.21
N ASP A 305 -20.41 -0.79 12.17
CA ASP A 305 -20.08 -0.64 13.60
C ASP A 305 -19.30 -1.86 14.14
N ARG A 306 -19.68 -3.08 13.73
CA ARG A 306 -18.93 -4.30 14.06
C ARG A 306 -17.46 -4.24 13.61
N LEU A 307 -17.18 -3.66 12.43
CA LEU A 307 -15.81 -3.54 11.93
C LEU A 307 -15.04 -2.44 12.67
N TYR A 308 -15.69 -1.30 12.94
CA TYR A 308 -15.06 -0.19 13.65
C TYR A 308 -14.67 -0.57 15.08
N ARG A 309 -15.47 -1.38 15.77
CA ARG A 309 -15.13 -1.90 17.10
C ARG A 309 -13.87 -2.78 17.14
N GLN A 310 -13.40 -3.30 15.99
CA GLN A 310 -12.17 -4.09 15.92
C GLN A 310 -10.91 -3.22 15.80
N ILE A 311 -11.06 -1.93 15.43
CA ILE A 311 -9.92 -1.03 15.19
C ILE A 311 -9.05 -0.87 16.44
N PRO A 312 -9.58 -0.61 17.66
CA PRO A 312 -8.73 -0.40 18.84
C PRO A 312 -7.85 -1.63 19.15
N ALA A 313 -8.42 -2.84 19.08
CA ALA A 313 -7.68 -4.08 19.32
C ALA A 313 -6.59 -4.30 18.26
N PHE A 314 -6.86 -3.94 17.00
CA PHE A 314 -5.86 -3.98 15.94
C PHE A 314 -4.73 -2.97 16.18
N VAL A 315 -5.05 -1.73 16.54
CA VAL A 315 -4.05 -0.69 16.83
C VAL A 315 -3.11 -1.16 17.94
N GLN A 316 -3.66 -1.67 19.04
CA GLN A 316 -2.87 -2.22 20.14
C GLN A 316 -2.01 -3.41 19.67
N ALA A 317 -2.59 -4.37 18.95
CA ALA A 317 -1.86 -5.55 18.47
C ALA A 317 -0.73 -5.18 17.49
N ASN A 318 -0.93 -4.15 16.67
CA ASN A 318 0.08 -3.66 15.73
C ASN A 318 1.24 -2.97 16.46
N PHE A 319 0.97 -2.18 17.51
CA PHE A 319 2.01 -1.64 18.38
C PHE A 319 2.78 -2.75 19.12
N VAL A 320 2.08 -3.75 19.66
CA VAL A 320 2.71 -4.93 20.27
C VAL A 320 3.72 -5.55 19.31
N VAL A 321 3.32 -5.89 18.09
CA VAL A 321 4.22 -6.52 17.11
C VAL A 321 5.38 -5.59 16.73
N LYS A 322 5.13 -4.30 16.53
CA LYS A 322 6.18 -3.31 16.22
C LYS A 322 7.22 -3.19 17.33
N LYS A 323 6.79 -3.16 18.59
CA LYS A 323 7.71 -3.03 19.73
C LYS A 323 8.43 -4.34 20.06
N LEU A 324 7.78 -5.48 19.84
CA LEU A 324 8.46 -6.78 19.88
C LEU A 324 9.50 -6.90 18.76
N ASP A 325 9.26 -6.29 17.59
CA ASP A 325 10.27 -6.25 16.51
C ASP A 325 11.53 -5.48 16.90
N GLU A 326 11.36 -4.29 17.50
CA GLU A 326 12.48 -3.50 18.04
C GLU A 326 13.26 -4.26 19.13
N MET A 327 12.53 -4.98 20.00
CA MET A 327 13.13 -5.82 21.04
C MET A 327 13.87 -7.02 20.43
N ALA A 328 13.28 -7.72 19.46
CA ALA A 328 13.87 -8.87 18.80
C ALA A 328 15.18 -8.47 18.09
N ASP A 329 15.18 -7.34 17.39
CA ASP A 329 16.37 -6.78 16.75
C ASP A 329 17.46 -6.43 17.77
N TYR A 330 17.10 -5.87 18.93
CA TYR A 330 18.05 -5.58 20.00
C TYR A 330 18.63 -6.88 20.61
N LEU A 331 17.77 -7.81 21.00
CA LEU A 331 18.19 -9.07 21.61
C LEU A 331 19.09 -9.88 20.68
N SER A 332 18.76 -9.90 19.38
CA SER A 332 19.53 -10.59 18.36
C SER A 332 20.85 -9.88 18.04
N LYS A 333 20.82 -8.61 17.62
CA LYS A 333 22.00 -7.92 17.07
C LYS A 333 22.92 -7.33 18.13
N LYS A 334 22.40 -6.96 19.31
CA LYS A 334 23.19 -6.26 20.35
C LYS A 334 23.60 -7.17 21.49
N THR A 335 22.74 -8.10 21.89
CA THR A 335 23.01 -8.95 23.07
C THR A 335 23.37 -10.39 22.72
N GLY A 336 23.03 -10.87 21.51
CA GLY A 336 23.21 -12.26 21.11
C GLY A 336 22.32 -13.26 21.85
N LYS A 337 21.34 -12.79 22.64
CA LYS A 337 20.43 -13.63 23.42
C LYS A 337 19.34 -14.30 22.58
N LEU A 338 19.04 -13.76 21.41
CA LEU A 338 18.04 -14.28 20.49
C LEU A 338 18.70 -14.68 19.17
N ALA A 339 18.55 -15.93 18.76
CA ALA A 339 19.07 -16.40 17.48
C ALA A 339 18.38 -15.68 16.32
N SER A 340 19.16 -15.23 15.34
CA SER A 340 18.62 -14.69 14.10
C SER A 340 17.91 -15.80 13.31
N PRO A 341 16.70 -15.54 12.78
CA PRO A 341 16.04 -16.46 11.87
C PRO A 341 16.90 -16.75 10.63
N ALA A 342 16.74 -17.93 10.03
CA ALA A 342 17.52 -18.35 8.87
C ALA A 342 17.38 -17.42 7.65
N ASN A 343 16.21 -16.78 7.49
CA ASN A 343 15.91 -15.79 6.46
C ASN A 343 16.34 -14.36 6.85
N GLY A 344 16.99 -14.18 8.01
CA GLY A 344 17.46 -12.89 8.53
C GLY A 344 16.36 -11.96 9.07
N VAL A 345 15.10 -12.39 9.10
CA VAL A 345 13.94 -11.55 9.46
C VAL A 345 12.97 -12.32 10.36
N PHE A 346 12.66 -11.77 11.52
CA PHE A 346 11.57 -12.27 12.37
C PHE A 346 10.20 -12.10 11.69
N SER A 347 9.46 -13.19 11.52
CA SER A 347 8.06 -13.16 11.11
C SER A 347 7.17 -12.63 12.24
N VAL A 348 5.93 -12.24 11.95
CA VAL A 348 4.98 -11.85 13.00
C VAL A 348 4.75 -12.99 14.01
N GLY A 349 4.77 -14.25 13.56
CA GLY A 349 4.69 -15.42 14.43
C GLY A 349 5.86 -15.51 15.42
N ASP A 350 7.09 -15.26 14.94
CA ASP A 350 8.28 -15.23 15.78
C ASP A 350 8.17 -14.09 16.81
N LEU A 351 7.70 -12.92 16.38
CA LEU A 351 7.56 -11.75 17.25
C LEU A 351 6.53 -12.00 18.36
N VAL A 352 5.32 -12.47 18.03
CA VAL A 352 4.30 -12.73 19.07
C VAL A 352 4.67 -13.89 20.01
N SER A 353 5.59 -14.76 19.60
CA SER A 353 6.11 -15.82 20.49
C SER A 353 6.94 -15.26 21.65
N LEU A 354 7.50 -14.05 21.49
CA LEU A 354 8.20 -13.31 22.57
C LEU A 354 7.27 -12.85 23.70
N LEU A 355 5.95 -13.04 23.56
CA LEU A 355 4.98 -12.85 24.63
C LEU A 355 4.87 -14.06 25.58
N LYS A 356 5.50 -15.19 25.26
CA LYS A 356 5.51 -16.37 26.14
C LYS A 356 6.35 -16.12 27.39
N SER A 357 6.05 -16.88 28.45
CA SER A 357 6.65 -16.69 29.78
C SER A 357 8.16 -16.87 29.81
N GLU A 358 8.71 -17.69 28.90
CA GLU A 358 10.16 -17.92 28.75
C GLU A 358 10.93 -16.64 28.40
N HIS A 359 10.27 -15.64 27.81
CA HIS A 359 10.86 -14.35 27.45
C HIS A 359 10.47 -13.22 28.40
N ASP A 360 9.73 -13.49 29.48
CA ASP A 360 9.22 -12.44 30.38
C ASP A 360 10.34 -11.63 31.01
N THR A 361 11.42 -12.28 31.46
CA THR A 361 12.56 -11.58 32.08
C THR A 361 13.22 -10.58 31.11
N ASP A 362 13.52 -11.02 29.88
CA ASP A 362 14.14 -10.15 28.88
C ASP A 362 13.16 -9.07 28.39
N ARG A 363 11.86 -9.40 28.26
CA ARG A 363 10.81 -8.45 27.88
C ARG A 363 10.66 -7.35 28.92
N GLN A 364 10.47 -7.70 30.19
CA GLN A 364 10.35 -6.72 31.27
C GLN A 364 11.62 -5.87 31.40
N ALA A 365 12.81 -6.47 31.29
CA ALA A 365 14.06 -5.72 31.35
C ALA A 365 14.22 -4.70 30.20
N TYR A 366 13.91 -5.10 28.96
CA TYR A 366 13.98 -4.22 27.80
C TYR A 366 12.96 -3.07 27.91
N PHE A 367 11.71 -3.39 28.23
CA PHE A 367 10.65 -2.39 28.28
C PHE A 367 10.73 -1.47 29.49
N LYS A 368 11.26 -1.93 30.64
CA LYS A 368 11.57 -1.05 31.78
C LYS A 368 12.52 0.07 31.39
N PHE A 369 13.59 -0.25 30.65
CA PHE A 369 14.53 0.76 30.16
C PHE A 369 13.85 1.71 29.16
N ARG A 370 13.07 1.18 28.22
CA ARG A 370 12.37 2.00 27.21
C ARG A 370 11.30 2.91 27.81
N LEU A 371 10.54 2.44 28.79
CA LEU A 371 9.54 3.23 29.49
C LEU A 371 10.19 4.36 30.30
N ALA A 372 11.27 4.07 31.03
CA ALA A 372 12.03 5.10 31.75
C ALA A 372 12.55 6.18 30.80
N SER A 373 13.14 5.80 29.66
CA SER A 373 13.59 6.75 28.63
C SER A 373 12.43 7.55 28.04
N LEU A 374 11.26 6.94 27.82
CA LEU A 374 10.09 7.63 27.30
C LEU A 374 9.58 8.69 28.29
N ILE A 375 9.53 8.35 29.58
CA ILE A 375 9.12 9.29 30.64
C ILE A 375 10.11 10.47 30.73
N GLU A 376 11.41 10.19 30.80
CA GLU A 376 12.46 11.22 30.86
C GLU A 376 12.37 12.18 29.65
N GLU A 377 12.24 11.61 28.45
CA GLU A 377 12.07 12.38 27.22
C GLU A 377 10.78 13.19 27.21
N SER A 378 9.69 12.68 27.80
CA SER A 378 8.41 13.37 27.89
C SER A 378 8.43 14.58 28.83
N THR A 379 9.30 14.54 29.85
CA THR A 379 9.55 15.63 30.83
C THR A 379 10.65 16.60 30.39
N THR A 380 11.32 16.36 29.26
CA THR A 380 12.41 17.23 28.83
C THR A 380 11.85 18.58 28.37
N GLY A 381 11.95 19.60 29.24
CA GLY A 381 11.42 20.96 29.02
C GLY A 381 10.13 21.30 29.77
N ASN A 382 9.63 20.41 30.64
CA ASN A 382 8.49 20.65 31.52
C ASN A 382 8.70 19.87 32.83
N GLU A 383 8.47 20.46 34.00
CA GLU A 383 8.70 19.76 35.29
C GLU A 383 7.69 18.62 35.53
N ASP A 384 6.51 18.70 34.92
CA ASP A 384 5.44 17.72 35.09
C ASP A 384 5.39 16.69 33.96
N VAL A 385 5.19 15.42 34.35
CA VAL A 385 4.88 14.31 33.44
C VAL A 385 3.51 14.56 32.79
N ASP A 386 3.40 14.25 31.50
CA ASP A 386 2.13 14.33 30.76
C ASP A 386 1.01 13.58 31.52
N PRO A 387 -0.15 14.20 31.81
CA PRO A 387 -1.21 13.58 32.60
C PRO A 387 -1.63 12.20 32.09
N GLU A 388 -1.63 11.99 30.77
CA GLU A 388 -1.97 10.69 30.18
C GLU A 388 -0.95 9.59 30.56
N ILE A 389 0.34 9.93 30.60
CA ILE A 389 1.40 9.00 31.01
C ILE A 389 1.25 8.68 32.51
N ARG A 390 0.97 9.69 33.32
CA ARG A 390 0.75 9.51 34.76
C ARG A 390 -0.46 8.61 35.03
N ASP A 391 -1.55 8.79 34.29
CA ASP A 391 -2.76 7.98 34.42
C ASP A 391 -2.49 6.52 34.05
N VAL A 392 -1.73 6.25 32.97
CA VAL A 392 -1.29 4.90 32.60
C VAL A 392 -0.42 4.26 33.69
N MET A 393 0.56 4.99 34.23
CA MET A 393 1.41 4.50 35.32
C MET A 393 0.60 4.18 36.59
N ALA A 394 -0.47 4.93 36.86
CA ALA A 394 -1.35 4.69 38.00
C ALA A 394 -2.21 3.42 37.87
N MET A 395 -2.32 2.83 36.68
CA MET A 395 -3.10 1.60 36.45
C MET A 395 -2.43 0.33 37.01
N GLY A 396 -1.15 0.39 37.40
CA GLY A 396 -0.43 -0.76 37.96
C GLY A 396 -0.19 -1.90 36.96
N LEU A 397 -0.06 -1.56 35.66
CA LEU A 397 0.24 -2.51 34.59
C LEU A 397 1.73 -2.94 34.64
N GLY A 398 2.06 -4.03 33.94
CA GLY A 398 3.46 -4.41 33.71
C GLY A 398 4.21 -3.38 32.86
N GLU A 399 5.55 -3.44 32.82
CA GLU A 399 6.37 -2.45 32.10
C GLU A 399 6.09 -2.47 30.59
N PHE A 400 5.89 -3.67 30.05
CA PHE A 400 5.52 -3.84 28.64
C PHE A 400 4.12 -3.31 28.36
N GLU A 401 3.14 -3.69 29.17
CA GLU A 401 1.74 -3.26 29.01
C GLU A 401 1.55 -1.76 29.23
N SER A 402 2.37 -1.13 30.08
CA SER A 402 2.37 0.32 30.29
C SER A 402 3.02 1.08 29.14
N PHE A 403 3.97 0.45 28.44
CA PHE A 403 4.65 1.06 27.30
C PHE A 403 3.82 1.04 26.01
N ILE A 404 2.99 0.00 25.85
CA ILE A 404 2.06 -0.17 24.71
C ILE A 404 0.82 0.67 24.92
#